data_AF-A0A397FD26-F1
#
_entry.id   AF-A0A397FD26-F1
#
_cell.length_a   1.000
_cell.length_b   1.000
_cell.length_c   1.000
_cell.angle_alpha   90.00
_cell.angle_beta   90.00
_cell.angle_gamma   90.00
#
_symmetry.space_group_name_H-M   'P 1'
#
loop_
_entity.id
_entity.type
_entity.pdbx_description
1 polymer ?
#
loop_
_entity_poly.entity_id
_entity_poly.type
_entity_poly.pdbx_seq_one_letter_code
_entity_poly.pdbx_strand_id
1 'polypeptide(L)'
;MFRTMFSFILQIQPPAAHLPNHLAGTAWYAQDSPHGSVFLPFSCAQSSLPLRAFNFVNQWSMLRWDVINGQDVQEVMNKTQTRAIAAHASWLRDRLNATELEAAANALATDVVASWWKLAWVLVGKYSGGYITTGEKPAQMLTPGYSKEWLVQTEFAGWPGKTYMDPMAPYRYPQQNDKGTKSNAVEIVGFMVLGALLAVGTHYLVQTTRRDGYTSFV
;
A
#
# COMPACT_ATOMS: atom_id res chain seq x y z
N MET A 1 -13.19 8.81 4.87
CA MET A 1 -12.98 9.30 3.49
C MET A 1 -12.76 10.80 3.56
N PHE A 2 -11.51 11.26 3.55
CA PHE A 2 -11.21 12.68 3.45
C PHE A 2 -11.39 13.09 1.98
N ARG A 3 -12.22 14.13 1.73
CA ARG A 3 -12.64 14.57 0.39
C ARG A 3 -11.79 15.73 -0.15
N THR A 4 -10.75 16.14 0.56
CA THR A 4 -9.99 17.34 0.24
C THR A 4 -9.06 17.07 -0.93
N MET A 5 -9.40 17.60 -2.11
CA MET A 5 -8.58 17.44 -3.32
C MET A 5 -7.35 18.36 -3.33
N PHE A 6 -7.44 19.50 -2.67
CA PHE A 6 -6.38 20.48 -2.50
C PHE A 6 -6.73 21.44 -1.36
N SER A 7 -5.74 22.18 -0.88
CA SER A 7 -5.91 23.25 0.11
C SER A 7 -4.99 24.40 -0.26
N PHE A 8 -5.44 25.64 -0.01
CA PHE A 8 -4.62 26.81 -0.32
C PHE A 8 -4.82 27.95 0.68
N ILE A 9 -3.81 28.82 0.75
CA ILE A 9 -3.82 30.05 1.53
C ILE A 9 -3.33 31.18 0.62
N LEU A 10 -4.13 32.23 0.48
CA LEU A 10 -3.73 33.42 -0.26
C LEU A 10 -3.16 34.43 0.74
N GLN A 11 -1.88 34.76 0.59
CA GLN A 11 -1.19 35.73 1.42
C GLN A 11 -0.87 36.96 0.57
N ILE A 12 -1.25 38.13 1.07
CA ILE A 12 -0.92 39.43 0.47
C ILE A 12 -0.02 40.16 1.46
N GLN A 13 1.12 40.66 0.98
CA GLN A 13 2.06 41.43 1.78
C GLN A 13 1.50 42.83 2.08
N PRO A 14 1.84 43.43 3.24
CA PRO A 14 1.40 44.79 3.56
C PRO A 14 1.85 45.80 2.49
N PRO A 15 1.01 46.78 2.12
CA PRO A 15 1.37 47.81 1.14
C PRO A 15 2.66 48.58 1.49
N ALA A 16 2.93 48.76 2.79
CA ALA A 16 4.12 49.43 3.30
C ALA A 16 5.45 48.70 2.97
N ALA A 17 5.40 47.44 2.55
CA ALA A 17 6.60 46.70 2.14
C ALA A 17 7.16 47.15 0.78
N HIS A 18 6.36 47.90 -0.01
CA HIS A 18 6.71 48.37 -1.36
C HIS A 18 7.34 47.27 -2.22
N LEU A 19 6.67 46.10 -2.25
CA LEU A 19 7.08 44.95 -3.04
C LEU A 19 6.43 45.00 -4.43
N PRO A 20 7.13 44.56 -5.49
CA PRO A 20 6.52 44.41 -6.80
C PRO A 20 5.44 43.32 -6.79
N ASN A 21 4.50 43.37 -7.73
CA ASN A 21 3.31 42.50 -7.77
C ASN A 21 3.64 41.00 -7.63
N HIS A 22 4.72 40.54 -8.29
CA HIS A 22 5.13 39.14 -8.24
C HIS A 22 5.61 38.69 -6.86
N LEU A 23 6.03 39.59 -5.98
CA LEU A 23 6.40 39.29 -4.58
C LEU A 23 5.29 39.65 -3.59
N ALA A 24 4.38 40.57 -3.97
CA ALA A 24 3.33 41.06 -3.09
C ALA A 24 2.23 40.02 -2.83
N GLY A 25 1.93 39.16 -3.81
CA GLY A 25 0.94 38.10 -3.69
C GLY A 25 1.58 36.71 -3.68
N THR A 26 1.19 35.86 -2.73
CA THR A 26 1.63 34.46 -2.67
C THR A 26 0.43 33.53 -2.47
N ALA A 27 0.29 32.54 -3.34
CA ALA A 27 -0.61 31.41 -3.17
C ALA A 27 0.16 30.22 -2.60
N TRP A 28 -0.06 29.94 -1.32
CA TRP A 28 0.42 28.73 -0.68
C TRP A 28 -0.51 27.58 -1.06
N TYR A 29 -0.02 26.62 -1.84
CA TYR A 29 -0.85 25.53 -2.34
C TYR A 29 -0.33 24.18 -1.85
N ALA A 30 -1.24 23.36 -1.34
CA ALA A 30 -1.02 21.96 -1.01
C ALA A 30 -1.97 21.08 -1.84
N GLN A 31 -1.42 20.04 -2.49
CA GLN A 31 -2.22 19.06 -3.21
C GLN A 31 -2.79 18.03 -2.23
N ASP A 32 -4.03 17.60 -2.45
CA ASP A 32 -4.70 16.61 -1.61
C ASP A 32 -4.88 17.12 -0.16
N SER A 33 -5.14 16.20 0.77
CA SER A 33 -5.47 16.51 2.15
C SER A 33 -4.27 17.11 2.91
N PRO A 34 -4.47 18.17 3.71
CA PRO A 34 -3.39 18.95 4.31
C PRO A 34 -2.59 18.20 5.40
N HIS A 35 -3.05 17.04 5.84
CA HIS A 35 -2.45 16.29 6.94
C HIS A 35 -1.21 15.45 6.56
N GLY A 36 -0.89 15.38 5.28
CA GLY A 36 0.35 14.76 4.79
C GLY A 36 0.84 15.44 3.50
N SER A 37 0.53 16.73 3.36
CA SER A 37 0.91 17.57 2.23
C SER A 37 1.60 18.84 2.70
N VAL A 38 2.47 19.40 1.85
CA VAL A 38 3.20 20.64 2.14
C VAL A 38 2.62 21.79 1.33
N PHE A 39 2.45 22.92 2.00
CA PHE A 39 2.06 24.17 1.36
C PHE A 39 3.27 24.79 0.67
N LEU A 40 3.22 24.82 -0.66
CA LEU A 40 4.27 25.38 -1.51
C LEU A 40 3.90 26.82 -1.90
N PRO A 41 4.83 27.78 -1.75
CA PRO A 41 4.60 29.18 -2.09
C PRO A 41 4.74 29.41 -3.60
N PHE A 42 3.66 29.83 -4.24
CA PHE A 42 3.65 30.25 -5.64
C PHE A 42 3.32 31.73 -5.77
N SER A 43 4.01 32.42 -6.68
CA SER A 43 3.72 33.81 -7.01
C SER A 43 2.48 33.92 -7.88
N CYS A 44 1.71 35.00 -7.69
CA CYS A 44 0.58 35.32 -8.56
C CYS A 44 0.98 35.63 -10.02
N ALA A 45 2.27 35.86 -10.28
CA ALA A 45 2.79 36.15 -11.60
C ALA A 45 3.42 34.94 -12.31
N GLN A 46 3.39 33.74 -11.70
CA GLN A 46 3.94 32.54 -12.32
C GLN A 46 3.13 32.12 -13.55
N SER A 47 3.84 31.77 -14.61
CA SER A 47 3.28 31.28 -15.88
C SER A 47 3.24 29.75 -15.97
N SER A 48 4.03 29.06 -15.15
CA SER A 48 4.16 27.60 -15.16
C SER A 48 4.25 27.02 -13.75
N LEU A 49 3.70 25.81 -13.57
CA LEU A 49 3.71 25.06 -12.31
C LEU A 49 4.05 23.58 -12.58
N PRO A 50 4.80 22.89 -11.69
CA PRO A 50 5.12 21.48 -11.86
C PRO A 50 3.96 20.53 -11.49
N LEU A 51 3.99 19.32 -12.06
CA LEU A 51 3.07 18.20 -11.76
C LEU A 51 3.29 17.65 -10.33
N ARG A 52 2.24 17.07 -9.72
CA ARG A 52 2.17 16.86 -8.25
C ARG A 52 1.90 15.40 -7.87
N ALA A 53 2.53 14.89 -6.80
CA ALA A 53 2.47 13.47 -6.38
C ALA A 53 2.22 13.25 -4.86
N PHE A 54 1.22 13.91 -4.27
CA PHE A 54 0.94 13.82 -2.82
C PHE A 54 -0.04 12.71 -2.42
N ASN A 55 -0.89 12.25 -3.35
CA ASN A 55 -2.00 11.35 -3.06
C ASN A 55 -1.54 10.00 -2.45
N PHE A 56 -0.47 9.42 -2.97
CA PHE A 56 0.00 8.11 -2.49
C PHE A 56 0.36 8.12 -1.00
N VAL A 57 1.15 9.10 -0.54
CA VAL A 57 1.60 9.17 0.86
C VAL A 57 0.42 9.36 1.81
N ASN A 58 -0.54 10.23 1.45
CA ASN A 58 -1.74 10.45 2.26
C ASN A 58 -2.54 9.16 2.40
N GLN A 59 -2.84 8.48 1.29
CA GLN A 59 -3.60 7.23 1.30
C GLN A 59 -2.87 6.11 2.04
N TRP A 60 -1.55 5.99 1.86
CA TRP A 60 -0.73 4.99 2.57
C TRP A 60 -0.73 5.24 4.08
N SER A 61 -0.65 6.51 4.50
CA SER A 61 -0.65 6.88 5.91
C SER A 61 -1.94 6.51 6.65
N MET A 62 -3.06 6.37 5.93
CA MET A 62 -4.33 5.96 6.52
C MET A 62 -4.34 4.50 7.00
N LEU A 63 -3.44 3.65 6.52
CA LEU A 63 -3.40 2.23 6.91
C LEU A 63 -3.11 2.07 8.41
N ARG A 64 -2.23 2.92 8.95
CA ARG A 64 -1.90 3.00 10.38
C ARG A 64 -1.59 4.44 10.73
N TRP A 65 -2.64 5.24 10.82
CA TRP A 65 -2.57 6.69 11.01
C TRP A 65 -1.70 7.12 12.19
N ASP A 66 -1.89 6.44 13.33
CA ASP A 66 -1.19 6.69 14.59
C ASP A 66 0.34 6.61 14.45
N VAL A 67 0.83 5.63 13.68
CA VAL A 67 2.27 5.40 13.51
C VAL A 67 2.79 6.05 12.23
N ILE A 68 2.19 5.74 11.09
CA ILE A 68 2.68 6.18 9.78
C ILE A 68 2.54 7.70 9.64
N ASN A 69 1.35 8.25 9.89
CA ASN A 69 1.16 9.70 9.83
C ASN A 69 1.82 10.37 11.04
N GLY A 70 1.48 9.90 12.23
CA GLY A 70 1.89 10.51 13.50
C GLY A 70 3.40 10.56 13.75
N GLN A 71 4.19 9.68 13.12
CA GLN A 71 5.65 9.66 13.28
C GLN A 71 6.37 10.09 11.99
N ASP A 72 6.29 9.30 10.92
CA ASP A 72 7.18 9.50 9.77
C ASP A 72 6.70 10.60 8.80
N VAL A 73 5.40 10.63 8.47
CA VAL A 73 4.90 11.64 7.51
C VAL A 73 4.95 13.03 8.10
N GLN A 74 4.48 13.22 9.34
CA GLN A 74 4.51 14.52 9.99
C GLN A 74 5.94 15.03 10.21
N GLU A 75 6.90 14.16 10.50
CA GLU A 75 8.31 14.58 10.63
C GLU A 75 8.84 15.18 9.32
N VAL A 76 8.66 14.49 8.19
CA VAL A 76 9.12 14.97 6.88
C VAL A 76 8.32 16.20 6.44
N MET A 77 7.01 16.22 6.70
CA MET A 77 6.14 17.36 6.40
C MET A 77 6.57 18.62 7.16
N ASN A 78 6.79 18.52 8.47
CA ASN A 78 7.20 19.66 9.29
C ASN A 78 8.55 20.21 8.82
N LYS A 79 9.55 19.34 8.62
CA LYS A 79 10.88 19.74 8.10
C LYS A 79 10.78 20.44 6.75
N THR A 80 9.95 19.91 5.85
CA THR A 80 9.79 20.46 4.50
C THR A 80 9.00 21.77 4.52
N GLN A 81 7.97 21.88 5.35
CA GLN A 81 7.17 23.10 5.51
C GLN A 81 8.02 24.24 6.08
N THR A 82 8.86 23.97 7.08
CA THR A 82 9.82 24.95 7.63
C THR A 82 10.75 25.46 6.54
N ARG A 83 11.28 24.57 5.69
CA ARG A 83 12.14 24.95 4.57
C ARG A 83 11.40 25.78 3.52
N ALA A 84 10.16 25.45 3.19
CA ALA A 84 9.34 26.22 2.25
C ALA A 84 9.06 27.64 2.77
N ILE A 85 8.76 27.78 4.06
CA ILE A 85 8.59 29.08 4.74
C ILE A 85 9.89 29.89 4.70
N ALA A 86 11.02 29.27 5.04
CA ALA A 86 12.32 29.93 5.03
C ALA A 86 12.73 30.38 3.61
N ALA A 87 12.48 29.54 2.60
CA ALA A 87 12.74 29.87 1.20
C ALA A 87 11.90 31.08 0.75
N HIS A 88 10.59 31.08 1.02
CA HIS A 88 9.72 32.22 0.71
C HIS A 88 10.21 33.51 1.36
N ALA A 89 10.55 33.47 2.65
CA ALA A 89 11.09 34.63 3.36
C ALA A 89 12.40 35.13 2.73
N SER A 90 13.29 34.24 2.27
CA SER A 90 14.50 34.64 1.56
C SER A 90 14.20 35.33 0.24
N TRP A 91 13.24 34.84 -0.56
CA TRP A 91 12.92 35.45 -1.85
C TRP A 91 12.37 36.86 -1.70
N LEU A 92 11.56 37.10 -0.67
CA LEU A 92 11.05 38.43 -0.33
C LEU A 92 12.18 39.38 0.10
N ARG A 93 13.07 38.91 0.97
CA ARG A 93 14.21 39.68 1.47
C ARG A 93 15.18 40.04 0.34
N ASP A 94 15.49 39.06 -0.50
CA ASP A 94 16.46 39.19 -1.59
C ASP A 94 15.85 39.86 -2.83
N ARG A 95 14.52 40.12 -2.80
CA ARG A 95 13.75 40.81 -3.84
C ARG A 95 13.95 40.22 -5.24
N LEU A 96 13.85 38.90 -5.33
CA LEU A 96 14.01 38.18 -6.60
C LEU A 96 13.12 38.78 -7.69
N ASN A 97 13.63 38.84 -8.92
CA ASN A 97 12.79 39.23 -10.06
C ASN A 97 11.79 38.10 -10.41
N ALA A 98 10.81 38.38 -11.27
CA ALA A 98 9.73 37.43 -11.57
C ALA A 98 10.24 36.09 -12.12
N THR A 99 11.25 36.12 -13.00
CA THR A 99 11.84 34.92 -13.60
C THR A 99 12.61 34.10 -12.58
N GLU A 100 13.41 34.75 -11.73
CA GLU A 100 14.14 34.10 -10.64
C GLU A 100 13.20 33.48 -9.61
N LEU A 101 12.13 34.20 -9.26
CA LEU A 101 11.12 33.72 -8.31
C LEU A 101 10.37 32.49 -8.85
N GLU A 102 9.96 32.53 -10.13
CA GLU A 102 9.32 31.38 -10.77
C GLU A 102 10.26 30.17 -10.78
N ALA A 103 11.52 30.36 -11.19
CA ALA A 103 12.52 29.30 -11.20
C ALA A 103 12.75 28.71 -9.80
N ALA A 104 12.88 29.55 -8.77
CA ALA A 104 13.09 29.13 -7.39
C ALA A 104 11.89 28.38 -6.80
N ALA A 105 10.66 28.88 -7.04
CA ALA A 105 9.44 28.23 -6.60
C ALA A 105 9.23 26.87 -7.29
N ASN A 106 9.49 26.79 -8.59
CA ASN A 106 9.37 25.55 -9.34
C ASN A 106 10.46 24.53 -8.95
N ALA A 107 11.69 24.98 -8.67
CA ALA A 107 12.76 24.13 -8.17
C ALA A 107 12.41 23.56 -6.78
N LEU A 108 11.91 24.40 -5.86
CA LEU A 108 11.43 23.94 -4.55
C LEU A 108 10.32 22.90 -4.70
N ALA A 109 9.31 23.18 -5.53
CA ALA A 109 8.20 22.28 -5.74
C ALA A 109 8.65 20.93 -6.33
N THR A 110 9.58 20.94 -7.28
CA THR A 110 10.15 19.72 -7.87
C THR A 110 10.90 18.89 -6.82
N ASP A 111 11.71 19.54 -5.99
CA ASP A 111 12.45 18.89 -4.91
C ASP A 111 11.52 18.31 -3.83
N VAL A 112 10.43 19.01 -3.48
CA VAL A 112 9.41 18.49 -2.58
C VAL A 112 8.73 17.25 -3.17
N VAL A 113 8.38 17.26 -4.46
CA VAL A 113 7.78 16.09 -5.12
C VAL A 113 8.75 14.89 -5.10
N ALA A 114 10.03 15.11 -5.39
CA ALA A 114 11.04 14.06 -5.31
C ALA A 114 11.18 13.51 -3.88
N SER A 115 11.17 14.40 -2.88
CA SER A 115 11.20 14.03 -1.46
C SER A 115 9.97 13.23 -1.05
N TRP A 116 8.79 13.55 -1.58
CA TRP A 116 7.55 12.80 -1.32
C TRP A 116 7.59 11.39 -1.91
N TRP A 117 8.14 11.23 -3.12
CA TRP A 117 8.36 9.90 -3.68
C TRP A 117 9.38 9.09 -2.89
N LYS A 118 10.47 9.73 -2.42
CA LYS A 118 11.43 9.07 -1.52
C LYS A 118 10.75 8.62 -0.23
N LEU A 119 9.93 9.48 0.38
CA LEU A 119 9.14 9.13 1.57
C LEU A 119 8.21 7.95 1.27
N ALA A 120 7.47 7.97 0.16
CA ALA A 120 6.59 6.88 -0.26
C ALA A 120 7.31 5.52 -0.23
N TRP A 121 8.51 5.44 -0.82
CA TRP A 121 9.29 4.20 -0.82
C TRP A 121 9.77 3.77 0.58
N VAL A 122 10.16 4.73 1.42
CA VAL A 122 10.49 4.44 2.82
C VAL A 122 9.28 3.87 3.56
N LEU A 123 8.09 4.45 3.37
CA LEU A 123 6.87 3.99 4.02
C LEU A 123 6.47 2.59 3.54
N VAL A 124 6.58 2.31 2.24
CA VAL A 124 6.29 0.98 1.68
C VAL A 124 7.25 -0.07 2.26
N GLY A 125 8.55 0.23 2.30
CA GLY A 125 9.54 -0.69 2.87
C GLY A 125 9.37 -0.92 4.37
N LYS A 126 9.13 0.16 5.13
CA LYS A 126 9.00 0.11 6.59
C LYS A 126 7.69 -0.53 7.05
N TYR A 127 6.58 -0.32 6.33
CA TYR A 127 5.24 -0.72 6.78
C TYR A 127 4.59 -1.83 5.95
N SER A 128 5.39 -2.59 5.20
CA SER A 128 4.88 -3.71 4.40
C SER A 128 4.25 -4.81 5.27
N GLY A 129 3.13 -5.38 4.81
CA GLY A 129 2.51 -6.55 5.44
C GLY A 129 1.95 -6.33 6.86
N GLY A 130 1.77 -5.07 7.29
CA GLY A 130 1.31 -4.74 8.64
C GLY A 130 2.42 -4.77 9.70
N TYR A 131 3.67 -4.97 9.29
CA TYR A 131 4.84 -4.91 10.16
C TYR A 131 5.39 -3.49 10.28
N ILE A 132 6.28 -3.28 11.25
CA ILE A 132 7.22 -2.15 11.29
C ILE A 132 8.61 -2.73 11.18
N THR A 133 9.22 -2.55 10.01
CA THR A 133 10.51 -3.12 9.66
C THR A 133 11.59 -2.04 9.79
N THR A 134 12.51 -2.24 10.74
CA THR A 134 13.66 -1.37 11.01
C THR A 134 14.99 -1.98 10.54
N GLY A 135 14.94 -3.18 9.97
CA GLY A 135 16.08 -3.94 9.47
C GLY A 135 15.70 -5.39 9.15
N GLU A 136 16.67 -6.22 8.78
CA GLU A 136 16.43 -7.58 8.26
C GLU A 136 16.51 -8.68 9.33
N LYS A 137 16.94 -8.36 10.56
CA LYS A 137 17.04 -9.35 11.65
C LYS A 137 15.66 -9.62 12.26
N PRO A 138 15.41 -10.80 12.87
CA PRO A 138 14.12 -11.12 13.49
C PRO A 138 13.63 -10.08 14.52
N ALA A 139 14.54 -9.51 15.31
CA ALA A 139 14.20 -8.48 16.31
C ALA A 139 13.91 -7.09 15.70
N GLN A 140 14.12 -6.91 14.40
CA GLN A 140 13.95 -5.63 13.70
C GLN A 140 12.64 -5.57 12.90
N MET A 141 11.83 -6.63 12.95
CA MET A 141 10.50 -6.68 12.38
C MET A 141 9.48 -6.79 13.52
N LEU A 142 8.74 -5.71 13.75
CA LEU A 142 7.74 -5.64 14.80
C LEU A 142 6.35 -5.85 14.20
N THR A 143 5.49 -6.60 14.90
CA THR A 143 4.07 -6.72 14.56
C THR A 143 3.27 -5.89 15.55
N PRO A 144 3.09 -4.58 15.32
CA PRO A 144 2.35 -3.75 16.25
C PRO A 144 0.86 -4.12 16.24
N GLY A 145 0.40 -4.75 17.33
CA GLY A 145 -1.03 -4.92 17.59
C GLY A 145 -1.72 -3.60 17.94
N TYR A 146 -3.01 -3.68 18.23
CA TYR A 146 -3.73 -2.60 18.90
C TYR A 146 -3.22 -2.45 20.35
N SER A 147 -3.31 -1.25 20.90
CA SER A 147 -2.92 -1.03 22.30
C SER A 147 -3.83 -1.82 23.24
N LYS A 148 -3.30 -2.20 24.41
CA LYS A 148 -4.06 -2.94 25.42
C LYS A 148 -5.29 -2.14 25.86
N GLU A 149 -5.13 -0.83 26.00
CA GLU A 149 -6.19 0.09 26.40
C GLU A 149 -7.34 0.04 25.39
N TRP A 150 -7.02 0.12 24.09
CA TRP A 150 -8.03 0.04 23.03
C TRP A 150 -8.72 -1.32 23.03
N LEU A 151 -7.96 -2.42 23.12
CA LEU A 151 -8.51 -3.78 23.15
C LEU A 151 -9.48 -4.01 24.32
N VAL A 152 -9.18 -3.43 25.48
CA VAL A 152 -10.07 -3.49 26.66
C VAL A 152 -11.31 -2.63 26.45
N GLN A 153 -11.17 -1.42 25.92
CA GLN A 153 -12.31 -0.51 25.69
C GLN A 153 -13.27 -1.02 24.61
N THR A 154 -12.78 -1.75 23.61
CA THR A 154 -13.60 -2.26 22.50
C THR A 154 -14.02 -3.72 22.68
N GLU A 155 -13.79 -4.30 23.87
CA GLU A 155 -14.04 -5.72 24.20
C GLU A 155 -13.30 -6.74 23.29
N PHE A 156 -12.39 -6.26 22.43
CA PHE A 156 -11.57 -7.12 21.57
C PHE A 156 -10.47 -7.87 22.34
N ALA A 157 -10.18 -7.50 23.58
CA ALA A 157 -9.19 -8.19 24.42
C ALA A 157 -9.52 -9.68 24.63
N GLY A 158 -10.80 -10.06 24.60
CA GLY A 158 -11.26 -11.43 24.70
C GLY A 158 -11.64 -12.09 23.36
N TRP A 159 -11.60 -11.35 22.25
CA TRP A 159 -11.97 -11.86 20.92
C TRP A 159 -10.86 -12.75 20.34
N PRO A 160 -11.19 -13.82 19.60
CA PRO A 160 -12.53 -14.39 19.34
C PRO A 160 -13.06 -15.29 20.47
N GLY A 161 -12.35 -15.44 21.59
CA GLY A 161 -12.78 -16.27 22.71
C GLY A 161 -12.97 -17.74 22.30
N LYS A 162 -14.08 -18.35 22.73
CA LYS A 162 -14.42 -19.75 22.39
C LYS A 162 -15.11 -19.91 21.03
N THR A 163 -15.37 -18.82 20.30
CA THR A 163 -16.13 -18.86 19.04
C THR A 163 -15.23 -18.99 17.81
N TYR A 164 -13.90 -18.96 17.97
CA TYR A 164 -12.98 -19.25 16.88
C TYR A 164 -13.03 -20.71 16.47
N MET A 165 -13.50 -20.93 15.25
CA MET A 165 -13.36 -22.20 14.55
C MET A 165 -12.24 -21.98 13.52
N ASP A 166 -11.08 -22.60 13.74
CA ASP A 166 -10.00 -22.57 12.74
C ASP A 166 -10.48 -23.32 11.48
N PRO A 167 -10.64 -22.64 10.32
CA PRO A 167 -11.08 -23.29 9.09
C PRO A 167 -10.04 -24.26 8.51
N MET A 168 -8.79 -24.19 8.98
CA MET A 168 -7.69 -25.08 8.65
C MET A 168 -7.44 -26.13 9.74
N ALA A 169 -8.17 -26.09 10.86
CA ALA A 169 -8.10 -27.18 11.81
C ALA A 169 -8.51 -28.46 11.09
N PRO A 170 -7.70 -29.53 11.16
CA PRO A 170 -8.06 -30.78 10.53
C PRO A 170 -9.44 -31.16 11.04
N TYR A 171 -10.37 -31.38 10.11
CA TYR A 171 -11.71 -31.87 10.42
C TYR A 171 -11.54 -33.07 11.35
N ARG A 172 -11.83 -32.90 12.64
CA ARG A 172 -11.80 -34.00 13.59
C ARG A 172 -12.99 -34.86 13.23
N TYR A 173 -12.79 -35.84 12.35
CA TYR A 173 -13.73 -36.93 12.22
C TYR A 173 -13.99 -37.46 13.64
N PRO A 174 -15.26 -37.64 14.06
CA PRO A 174 -15.52 -38.36 15.29
C PRO A 174 -14.74 -39.67 15.18
N GLN A 175 -13.90 -39.98 16.19
CA GLN A 175 -13.13 -41.21 16.16
C GLN A 175 -14.10 -42.36 15.96
N GLN A 176 -14.09 -42.90 14.74
CA GLN A 176 -14.84 -44.09 14.43
C GLN A 176 -14.23 -45.16 15.32
N ASN A 177 -15.07 -45.74 16.17
CA ASN A 177 -14.67 -46.81 17.06
C ASN A 177 -14.29 -47.99 16.16
N ASP A 178 -12.99 -48.17 15.89
CA ASP A 178 -12.42 -49.17 14.96
C ASP A 178 -12.54 -50.59 15.51
N LYS A 179 -13.72 -50.96 16.00
CA LYS A 179 -14.06 -52.32 16.40
C LYS A 179 -14.75 -53.11 15.28
N GLY A 180 -14.78 -52.60 14.05
CA GLY A 180 -15.68 -53.16 13.04
C GLY A 180 -15.25 -53.04 11.59
N THR A 181 -13.97 -53.18 11.21
CA THR A 181 -13.65 -53.52 9.81
C THR A 181 -12.30 -54.24 9.72
N LYS A 182 -12.32 -55.57 9.77
CA LYS A 182 -11.19 -56.34 9.23
C LYS A 182 -11.42 -56.43 7.73
N SER A 183 -10.66 -55.68 6.93
CA SER A 183 -10.67 -55.82 5.48
C SER A 183 -10.35 -57.26 5.11
N ASN A 184 -11.26 -57.92 4.39
CA ASN A 184 -11.06 -59.29 3.92
C ASN A 184 -10.21 -59.23 2.64
N ALA A 185 -9.05 -59.88 2.64
CA ALA A 185 -8.13 -59.88 1.50
C ALA A 185 -8.80 -60.34 0.19
N VAL A 186 -9.86 -61.14 0.29
CA VAL A 186 -10.68 -61.59 -0.85
C VAL A 186 -11.34 -60.41 -1.59
N GLU A 187 -11.78 -59.38 -0.87
CA GLU A 187 -12.48 -58.22 -1.44
C GLU A 187 -11.52 -57.32 -2.22
N ILE A 188 -10.33 -57.10 -1.65
CA ILE A 188 -9.26 -56.29 -2.27
C ILE A 188 -8.76 -56.97 -3.55
N VAL A 189 -8.49 -58.27 -3.49
CA VAL A 189 -8.05 -59.04 -4.67
C VAL A 189 -9.16 -59.09 -5.72
N GLY A 190 -10.42 -59.24 -5.30
CA GLY A 190 -11.58 -59.21 -6.19
C GLY A 190 -11.65 -57.93 -7.03
N PHE A 191 -11.51 -56.76 -6.40
CA PHE A 191 -11.54 -55.48 -7.13
C PHE A 191 -10.35 -55.29 -8.08
N MET A 192 -9.15 -55.75 -7.71
CA MET A 192 -7.97 -55.68 -8.59
C MET A 192 -8.15 -56.53 -9.86
N VAL A 193 -8.67 -57.76 -9.71
CA VAL A 193 -8.92 -58.65 -10.84
C VAL A 193 -9.99 -58.06 -11.76
N LEU A 194 -11.07 -57.51 -11.20
CA LEU A 194 -12.14 -56.88 -11.99
C LEU A 194 -11.63 -55.67 -12.79
N GLY A 195 -10.78 -54.84 -12.19
CA GLY A 195 -10.12 -53.73 -12.87
C GLY A 195 -9.21 -54.18 -14.02
N ALA A 196 -8.42 -55.23 -13.80
CA ALA A 196 -7.55 -55.78 -14.83
C ALA A 196 -8.33 -56.35 -16.02
N LEU A 197 -9.43 -57.06 -15.76
CA LEU A 197 -10.30 -57.61 -16.81
C LEU A 197 -10.98 -56.51 -17.64
N LEU A 198 -11.41 -55.42 -17.00
CA LEU A 198 -11.97 -54.24 -17.68
C LEU A 198 -10.92 -53.56 -18.59
N ALA A 199 -9.69 -53.42 -18.11
CA ALA A 199 -8.60 -52.84 -18.90
C ALA A 199 -8.25 -53.70 -20.12
N VAL A 200 -8.17 -55.03 -19.96
CA VAL A 200 -7.92 -55.94 -21.09
C VAL A 200 -9.08 -55.94 -22.08
N GLY A 201 -10.32 -55.98 -21.59
CA GLY A 201 -11.51 -55.97 -22.44
C GLY A 201 -11.64 -54.69 -23.27
N THR A 202 -11.39 -53.53 -22.67
CA THR A 202 -11.38 -52.24 -23.39
C THR A 202 -10.25 -52.18 -24.42
N HIS A 203 -9.06 -52.68 -24.08
CA HIS A 203 -7.92 -52.68 -25.01
C HIS A 203 -8.15 -53.61 -26.22
N TYR A 204 -8.81 -54.75 -26.03
CA TYR A 204 -9.18 -55.67 -27.12
C TYR A 204 -10.26 -55.09 -28.03
N LEU A 205 -11.29 -54.46 -27.47
CA LEU A 205 -12.38 -53.85 -28.23
C LEU A 205 -11.90 -52.64 -29.06
N VAL A 206 -10.95 -51.86 -28.54
CA VAL A 206 -10.40 -50.69 -29.25
C VAL A 206 -9.42 -51.10 -30.36
N GLN A 207 -8.73 -52.24 -30.25
CA GLN A 207 -7.80 -52.71 -31.30
C GLN A 207 -8.48 -53.39 -32.50
N THR A 208 -9.72 -53.86 -32.36
CA THR A 208 -10.46 -54.49 -33.48
C THR A 208 -11.10 -53.48 -34.43
N THR A 209 -11.15 -52.20 -34.06
CA THR A 209 -11.60 -51.10 -34.92
C THR A 209 -10.40 -50.27 -35.42
N ARG A 210 -9.74 -50.75 -36.47
CA ARG A 210 -8.71 -49.97 -37.18
C ARG A 210 -9.34 -48.82 -37.96
N ARG A 211 -9.09 -47.61 -37.48
CA ARG A 211 -9.43 -46.33 -38.09
C ARG A 211 -8.39 -45.96 -39.13
N ASP A 212 -8.33 -46.63 -40.29
CA ASP A 212 -7.82 -46.07 -41.56
C ASP A 212 -7.87 -47.12 -42.69
N GLY A 213 -8.86 -46.96 -43.57
CA GLY A 213 -9.00 -47.75 -44.80
C GLY A 213 -8.03 -47.31 -45.89
N TYR A 214 -6.74 -47.63 -45.76
CA TYR A 214 -5.81 -47.64 -46.89
C TYR A 214 -4.89 -48.87 -46.88
N THR A 215 -4.80 -49.51 -48.04
CA THR A 215 -3.83 -50.54 -48.42
C THR A 215 -2.49 -49.91 -48.79
N SER A 216 -1.40 -50.34 -48.16
CA SER A 216 -0.05 -50.10 -48.70
C SER A 216 0.28 -51.17 -49.75
N PHE A 217 0.58 -50.72 -50.97
CA PHE A 217 1.01 -51.55 -52.10
C PHE A 217 2.46 -52.02 -51.91
N VAL A 218 2.68 -53.32 -52.20
CA VAL A 218 3.93 -54.08 -52.38
C VAL A 218 5.03 -53.87 -51.33
#